data_AF-A0A9J5ZMD1-F1
#
_entry.id   AF-A0A9J5ZMD1-F1
#
_cell.length_a   1.000
_cell.length_b   1.000
_cell.length_c   1.000
_cell.angle_alpha   90.00
_cell.angle_beta   90.00
_cell.angle_gamma   90.00
#
_symmetry.space_group_name_H-M   'P 1'
#
loop_
_entity.id
_entity.type
_entity.pdbx_description
1 polymer ?
#
loop_
_entity_poly.entity_id
_entity_poly.type
_entity_poly.pdbx_seq_one_letter_code
_entity_poly.pdbx_strand_id
1 'polypeptide(L)'
;MYLTVLSILLLLPVIFIFKFIYSVIYLPWKFEKHFRKQGIRGPGYRLIYGNTEEIKRQISEAESKSIPFNHNVLHRIAPQYHNWSAIYGKTFLWWFGSKPRLAISDPDMIKGLFMNKAVDKVEFDPQTKQLFGQGLVGLRGEQWALHRRIANQAFNMEIVKKRSMKFSPENAF
;
A
#
# COMPACT_ATOMS: atom_id res chain seq x y z
N MET A 1 -27.30 36.28 13.45
CA MET A 1 -26.37 36.15 12.30
C MET A 1 -24.91 36.34 12.70
N TYR A 2 -24.52 37.44 13.37
CA TYR A 2 -23.12 37.66 13.77
C TYR A 2 -22.61 36.68 14.85
N LEU A 3 -23.39 36.46 15.92
CA LEU A 3 -23.06 35.48 16.98
C LEU A 3 -22.91 34.05 16.44
N THR A 4 -23.76 33.66 15.49
CA THR A 4 -23.70 32.34 14.85
C THR A 4 -22.47 32.18 13.98
N VAL A 5 -22.10 33.20 13.20
CA VAL A 5 -20.87 33.19 12.38
C VAL A 5 -19.62 33.16 13.27
N LEU A 6 -19.59 33.95 14.33
CA LEU A 6 -18.48 33.96 15.29
C LEU A 6 -18.31 32.60 15.99
N SER A 7 -19.42 31.97 16.40
CA SER A 7 -19.41 30.63 16.99
C SER A 7 -18.84 29.57 16.04
N ILE A 8 -19.25 29.58 14.76
CA ILE A 8 -18.70 28.66 13.74
C ILE A 8 -17.20 28.89 13.55
N LEU A 9 -16.76 30.15 13.49
CA LEU A 9 -15.35 30.52 13.29
C LEU A 9 -14.47 30.02 14.44
N LEU A 10 -15.00 29.94 15.66
CA LEU A 10 -14.30 29.43 16.84
C LEU A 10 -14.38 27.91 16.96
N LEU A 11 -15.51 27.28 16.61
CA LEU A 11 -15.69 25.83 16.72
C LEU A 11 -14.93 25.04 15.66
N LEU A 12 -14.80 25.57 14.44
CA LEU A 12 -14.10 24.87 13.36
C LEU A 12 -12.63 24.56 13.70
N PRO A 13 -11.79 25.53 14.11
CA PRO A 13 -10.40 25.26 14.51
C PRO A 13 -10.29 24.23 15.63
N VAL A 14 -11.18 24.30 16.61
CA VAL A 14 -11.22 23.35 17.73
C VAL A 14 -11.45 21.93 17.22
N ILE A 15 -12.44 21.73 16.34
CA ILE A 15 -12.72 20.43 15.71
C ILE A 15 -11.51 19.94 14.90
N PHE A 16 -10.85 20.81 14.13
CA PHE A 16 -9.65 20.46 13.36
C PHE A 16 -8.48 20.05 14.27
N ILE A 17 -8.25 20.77 15.37
CA ILE A 17 -7.21 20.45 16.36
C ILE A 17 -7.50 19.09 17.01
N PHE A 18 -8.73 18.84 17.46
CA PHE A 18 -9.10 17.55 18.03
C PHE A 18 -8.92 16.41 17.03
N LYS A 19 -9.34 16.60 15.77
CA LYS A 19 -9.15 15.61 14.71
C LYS A 19 -7.66 15.38 14.41
N PHE A 20 -6.85 16.43 14.43
CA PHE A 20 -5.40 16.35 14.23
C PHE A 20 -4.74 15.56 15.37
N ILE A 21 -4.99 15.93 16.63
CA ILE A 21 -4.45 15.23 17.80
C ILE A 21 -4.87 13.76 17.77
N TYR A 22 -6.14 13.49 17.49
CA TYR A 22 -6.64 12.12 17.43
C TYR A 22 -5.96 11.31 16.31
N SER A 23 -5.93 11.82 15.08
CA SER A 23 -5.48 11.09 13.90
C SER A 23 -3.96 11.02 13.77
N VAL A 24 -3.24 12.08 14.15
CA VAL A 24 -1.80 12.23 13.89
C VAL A 24 -0.96 11.87 15.13
N ILE A 25 -1.53 11.91 16.34
CA ILE A 25 -0.80 11.63 17.59
C ILE A 25 -1.37 10.39 18.29
N TYR A 26 -2.64 10.43 18.70
CA TYR A 26 -3.23 9.38 19.53
C TYR A 26 -3.32 8.03 18.79
N LEU A 27 -3.81 8.04 17.56
CA LEU A 27 -4.03 6.81 16.79
C LEU A 27 -2.70 6.09 16.48
N PRO A 28 -1.64 6.78 15.98
CA PRO A 28 -0.33 6.16 15.82
C PRO A 28 0.23 5.58 17.11
N TRP A 29 0.20 6.35 18.21
CA TRP A 29 0.67 5.87 19.51
C TRP A 29 -0.09 4.61 19.98
N LYS A 30 -1.42 4.60 19.81
CA LYS A 30 -2.27 3.47 20.18
C LYS A 30 -1.92 2.21 19.39
N PHE A 31 -1.76 2.32 18.06
CA PHE A 31 -1.39 1.19 17.21
C PHE A 31 0.02 0.69 17.49
N GLU A 32 0.99 1.59 17.64
CA GLU A 32 2.36 1.20 17.98
C GLU A 32 2.41 0.43 19.30
N LYS A 33 1.70 0.93 20.34
CA LYS A 33 1.60 0.24 21.62
C LYS A 33 0.91 -1.12 21.50
N HIS A 34 -0.12 -1.23 20.68
CA HIS A 34 -0.84 -2.49 20.44
C HIS A 34 0.07 -3.55 19.80
N PHE A 35 0.76 -3.21 18.72
CA PHE A 35 1.66 -4.14 18.01
C PHE A 35 2.91 -4.46 18.83
N ARG A 36 3.46 -3.48 19.57
CA ARG A 36 4.60 -3.71 20.45
C ARG A 36 4.31 -4.74 21.54
N LYS A 37 3.07 -4.79 22.06
CA LYS A 37 2.64 -5.83 23.01
C LYS A 37 2.62 -7.24 22.39
N GLN A 38 2.46 -7.34 21.08
CA GLN A 38 2.51 -8.61 20.33
C GLN A 38 3.93 -8.96 19.87
N GLY A 39 4.95 -8.18 20.28
CA GLY A 39 6.34 -8.37 19.85
C GLY A 39 6.65 -7.80 18.46
N ILE A 40 5.67 -7.21 17.77
CA ILE A 40 5.87 -6.61 16.45
C ILE A 40 6.48 -5.21 16.64
N ARG A 41 7.69 -5.03 16.11
CA ARG A 41 8.44 -3.77 16.11
C ARG A 41 8.54 -3.22 14.68
N GLY A 42 9.18 -2.08 14.54
CA GLY A 42 9.45 -1.48 13.23
C GLY A 42 10.04 -0.08 13.36
N PRO A 43 10.26 0.62 12.25
CA PRO A 43 10.70 2.00 12.27
C PRO A 43 9.70 2.88 13.05
N GLY A 44 10.22 3.78 13.87
CA GLY A 44 9.40 4.67 14.69
C GLY A 44 8.54 5.60 13.84
N TYR A 45 7.36 5.96 14.35
CA TYR A 45 6.48 6.95 13.72
C TYR A 45 7.11 8.35 13.76
N ARG A 46 7.07 9.08 12.64
CA ARG A 46 7.42 10.51 12.58
C ARG A 46 6.16 11.31 12.25
N LEU A 47 5.98 12.42 12.97
CA LEU A 47 4.75 13.22 12.90
C LEU A 47 4.43 13.63 11.45
N ILE A 48 3.15 13.50 11.06
CA ILE A 48 2.58 13.82 9.74
C ILE A 48 3.03 12.88 8.61
N TYR A 49 4.33 12.67 8.43
CA TYR A 49 4.89 11.98 7.26
C TYR A 49 5.18 10.50 7.48
N GLY A 50 5.19 10.02 8.72
CA GLY A 50 5.57 8.65 9.04
C GLY A 50 6.99 8.34 8.56
N ASN A 51 7.15 7.24 7.81
CA ASN A 51 8.46 6.83 7.28
C ASN A 51 8.68 7.27 5.82
N THR A 52 7.83 8.12 5.27
CA THR A 52 7.85 8.47 3.83
C THR A 52 9.20 9.02 3.37
N GLU A 53 9.81 9.92 4.14
CA GLU A 53 11.11 10.51 3.76
C GLU A 53 12.26 9.51 3.84
N GLU A 54 12.21 8.56 4.79
CA GLU A 54 13.19 7.48 4.86
C GLU A 54 13.05 6.51 3.68
N ILE A 55 11.81 6.19 3.30
CA ILE A 55 11.51 5.36 2.12
C ILE A 55 12.03 6.04 0.85
N LYS A 56 11.74 7.33 0.64
CA LYS A 56 12.24 8.09 -0.52
C LYS A 56 13.76 8.07 -0.60
N ARG A 57 14.44 8.29 0.52
CA ARG A 57 15.91 8.26 0.58
C ARG A 57 16.45 6.89 0.19
N GLN A 58 15.92 5.82 0.79
CA GLN A 58 16.35 4.45 0.48
C GLN A 58 16.08 4.05 -0.98
N ILE A 59 14.95 4.49 -1.55
CA ILE A 59 14.65 4.29 -2.98
C ILE A 59 15.70 5.00 -3.84
N SER A 60 15.97 6.28 -3.58
CA SER A 60 16.98 7.05 -4.33
C SER A 60 18.39 6.44 -4.22
N GLU A 61 18.79 5.97 -3.04
CA GLU A 61 20.06 5.27 -2.82
C GLU A 61 20.15 3.92 -3.55
N ALA A 62 19.01 3.22 -3.69
CA ALA A 62 18.96 1.98 -4.45
C ALA A 62 18.98 2.25 -5.96
N GLU A 63 18.32 3.32 -6.40
CA GLU A 63 18.23 3.73 -7.80
C GLU A 63 19.54 4.25 -8.38
N SER A 64 20.41 4.84 -7.55
CA SER A 64 21.75 5.25 -7.97
C SER A 64 22.70 4.10 -8.26
N LYS A 65 22.34 2.87 -7.87
CA LYS A 65 23.13 1.65 -8.09
C LYS A 65 22.64 0.88 -9.31
N SER A 66 23.57 0.18 -9.97
CA SER A 66 23.27 -0.68 -11.12
C SER A 66 22.26 -1.77 -10.75
N ILE A 67 21.37 -2.11 -11.68
CA ILE A 67 20.43 -3.21 -11.51
C ILE A 67 21.21 -4.54 -11.55
N PRO A 68 21.10 -5.40 -10.52
CA PRO A 68 21.79 -6.69 -10.52
C PRO A 68 21.20 -7.63 -11.57
N PHE A 69 22.06 -8.33 -12.31
CA PHE A 69 21.65 -9.36 -13.26
C PHE A 69 21.45 -10.71 -12.55
N ASN A 70 20.56 -10.75 -11.56
CA ASN A 70 20.19 -11.95 -10.83
C ASN A 70 18.77 -11.83 -10.26
N HIS A 71 18.27 -12.88 -9.61
CA HIS A 71 16.93 -12.89 -9.01
C HIS A 71 16.85 -12.24 -7.61
N ASN A 72 17.97 -11.89 -6.99
CA ASN A 72 18.00 -11.21 -5.70
C ASN A 72 17.87 -9.69 -5.89
N VAL A 73 16.70 -9.25 -6.35
CA VAL A 73 16.45 -7.84 -6.69
C VAL A 73 15.75 -7.06 -5.59
N LEU A 74 15.36 -7.70 -4.47
CA LEU A 74 14.52 -7.07 -3.43
C LEU A 74 15.14 -5.80 -2.87
N HIS A 75 16.44 -5.82 -2.60
CA HIS A 75 17.20 -4.67 -2.13
C HIS A 75 17.20 -3.49 -3.11
N ARG A 76 16.90 -3.74 -4.40
CA ARG A 76 16.82 -2.73 -5.46
C ARG A 76 15.39 -2.21 -5.69
N ILE A 77 14.39 -3.10 -5.65
CA ILE A 77 12.98 -2.74 -5.94
C ILE A 77 12.21 -2.24 -4.72
N ALA A 78 12.58 -2.71 -3.53
CA ALA A 78 11.90 -2.41 -2.29
C ALA A 78 12.90 -2.34 -1.13
N PRO A 79 13.91 -1.44 -1.22
CA PRO A 79 15.03 -1.35 -0.28
C PRO A 79 14.56 -1.22 1.18
N GLN A 80 13.46 -0.50 1.42
CA GLN A 80 12.86 -0.36 2.74
C GLN A 80 12.41 -1.68 3.37
N TYR A 81 11.82 -2.58 2.59
CA TYR A 81 11.44 -3.89 3.10
C TYR A 81 12.66 -4.76 3.32
N HIS A 82 13.63 -4.72 2.40
CA HIS A 82 14.90 -5.44 2.56
C HIS A 82 15.60 -5.03 3.87
N ASN A 83 15.83 -3.73 4.07
CA ASN A 83 16.56 -3.22 5.23
C ASN A 83 15.78 -3.44 6.54
N TRP A 84 14.49 -3.11 6.58
CA TRP A 84 13.70 -3.26 7.80
C TRP A 84 13.45 -4.71 8.16
N SER A 85 13.31 -5.62 7.20
CA SER A 85 13.18 -7.05 7.50
C SER A 85 14.45 -7.62 8.16
N ALA A 86 15.63 -7.13 7.81
CA ALA A 86 16.88 -7.51 8.47
C ALA A 86 16.97 -7.02 9.92
N ILE A 87 16.34 -5.88 10.25
CA ILE A 87 16.40 -5.26 11.59
C ILE A 87 15.26 -5.76 12.50
N TYR A 88 14.05 -5.87 11.96
CA TYR A 88 12.82 -6.12 12.72
C TYR A 88 12.22 -7.52 12.47
N GLY A 89 12.78 -8.27 11.53
CA GLY A 89 12.35 -9.63 11.20
C GLY A 89 11.26 -9.70 10.13
N LYS A 90 10.62 -10.87 10.04
CA LYS A 90 9.67 -11.22 8.98
C LYS A 90 8.38 -10.39 8.99
N THR A 91 8.01 -9.84 10.14
CA THR A 91 6.79 -9.05 10.32
C THR A 91 7.12 -7.78 11.10
N PHE A 92 6.81 -6.62 10.53
CA PHE A 92 7.13 -5.33 11.14
C PHE A 92 6.11 -4.25 10.80
N LEU A 93 5.97 -3.27 11.68
CA LEU A 93 5.05 -2.13 11.55
C LEU A 93 5.78 -0.91 10.97
N TRP A 94 5.22 -0.25 9.96
CA TRP A 94 5.73 1.02 9.44
C TRP A 94 4.58 1.99 9.14
N TRP A 95 4.90 3.23 8.77
CA TRP A 95 3.96 4.33 8.71
C TRP A 95 3.96 5.03 7.35
N PHE A 96 2.79 5.11 6.72
CA PHE A 96 2.56 5.95 5.54
C PHE A 96 1.73 7.17 5.95
N GLY A 97 2.39 8.31 6.14
CA GLY A 97 1.81 9.39 6.93
C GLY A 97 1.47 8.90 8.34
N SER A 98 0.28 9.22 8.85
CA SER A 98 -0.23 8.68 10.13
C SER A 98 -0.90 7.30 10.02
N LYS A 99 -0.92 6.68 8.83
CA LYS A 99 -1.58 5.38 8.63
C LYS A 99 -0.59 4.23 8.91
N PRO A 100 -0.88 3.33 9.87
CA PRO A 100 -0.06 2.15 10.12
C PRO A 100 -0.16 1.16 8.98
N ARG A 101 0.95 0.48 8.67
CA ARG A 101 1.02 -0.61 7.69
C ARG A 101 1.86 -1.75 8.25
N LEU A 102 1.32 -2.96 8.14
CA LEU A 102 2.00 -4.16 8.59
C LEU A 102 2.64 -4.83 7.38
N ALA A 103 3.97 -4.98 7.41
CA ALA A 103 4.70 -5.82 6.47
C ALA A 103 4.67 -7.26 6.98
N ILE A 104 4.32 -8.22 6.13
CA ILE A 104 4.27 -9.65 6.46
C ILE A 104 5.01 -10.39 5.35
N SER A 105 5.94 -11.26 5.74
CA SER A 105 6.66 -12.16 4.82
C SER A 105 6.46 -13.65 5.13
N ASP A 106 5.66 -13.97 6.14
CA ASP A 106 5.30 -15.35 6.48
C ASP A 106 4.25 -15.90 5.48
N PRO A 107 4.56 -16.99 4.75
CA PRO A 107 3.67 -17.53 3.72
C PRO A 107 2.30 -17.99 4.24
N ASP A 108 2.23 -18.54 5.45
CA ASP A 108 0.99 -19.05 6.03
C ASP A 108 0.08 -17.89 6.44
N MET A 109 0.64 -16.84 7.05
CA MET A 109 -0.09 -15.61 7.34
C MET A 109 -0.58 -14.92 6.05
N ILE A 110 0.27 -14.84 5.03
CA ILE A 110 -0.10 -14.28 3.72
C ILE A 110 -1.26 -15.07 3.12
N LYS A 111 -1.18 -16.40 3.09
CA LYS A 111 -2.25 -17.27 2.61
C LYS A 111 -3.54 -17.04 3.40
N GLY A 112 -3.46 -16.97 4.73
CA GLY A 112 -4.61 -16.67 5.58
C GLY A 112 -5.26 -15.32 5.25
N LEU A 113 -4.45 -14.29 4.99
CA LEU A 113 -4.92 -12.96 4.61
C LEU A 113 -5.67 -12.98 3.25
N PHE A 114 -5.10 -13.64 2.25
CA PHE A 114 -5.71 -13.73 0.91
C PHE A 114 -6.99 -14.57 0.87
N MET A 115 -7.17 -15.50 1.81
CA MET A 115 -8.40 -16.30 1.94
C MET A 115 -9.48 -15.59 2.75
N ASN A 116 -9.13 -14.53 3.49
CA ASN A 116 -10.06 -13.81 4.35
C ASN A 116 -10.87 -12.77 3.57
N LYS A 117 -12.18 -13.02 3.42
CA LYS A 117 -13.10 -12.12 2.71
C LYS A 117 -13.29 -10.74 3.37
N ALA A 118 -12.92 -10.58 4.64
CA ALA A 118 -12.97 -9.29 5.32
C ALA A 118 -11.81 -8.36 4.93
N VAL A 119 -10.75 -8.91 4.30
CA VAL A 119 -9.60 -8.14 3.83
C VAL A 119 -9.84 -7.78 2.38
N ASP A 120 -9.67 -6.50 2.07
CA ASP A 120 -9.85 -5.99 0.73
C ASP A 120 -8.72 -5.00 0.39
N LYS A 121 -8.60 -4.67 -0.89
CA LYS A 121 -7.56 -3.79 -1.42
C LYS A 121 -7.65 -2.41 -0.79
N VAL A 122 -6.49 -1.76 -0.67
CA VAL A 122 -6.44 -0.34 -0.32
C VAL A 122 -7.08 0.46 -1.45
N GLU A 123 -8.00 1.35 -1.09
CA GLU A 123 -8.63 2.25 -2.06
C GLU A 123 -7.61 3.23 -2.63
N PHE A 124 -7.74 3.53 -3.92
CA PHE A 124 -6.98 4.60 -4.54
C PHE A 124 -7.31 5.93 -3.88
N ASP A 125 -6.28 6.70 -3.57
CA ASP A 125 -6.47 8.10 -3.21
C ASP A 125 -7.00 8.89 -4.42
N PRO A 126 -7.54 10.10 -4.21
CA PRO A 126 -8.14 10.90 -5.28
C PRO A 126 -7.22 11.13 -6.49
N GLN A 127 -5.91 11.33 -6.26
CA GLN A 127 -4.96 11.59 -7.35
C GLN A 127 -4.72 10.32 -8.17
N THR A 128 -4.51 9.19 -7.51
CA THR A 128 -4.34 7.89 -8.19
C THR A 128 -5.60 7.52 -8.99
N LYS A 129 -6.79 7.76 -8.42
CA LYS A 129 -8.07 7.48 -9.11
C LYS A 129 -8.27 8.37 -10.33
N GLN A 130 -7.84 9.63 -10.28
CA GLN A 130 -7.91 10.53 -11.42
C GLN A 130 -6.98 10.10 -12.55
N LEU A 131 -5.77 9.63 -12.22
CA LEU A 131 -4.76 9.26 -13.22
C LEU A 131 -5.06 7.92 -13.90
N PHE A 132 -5.44 6.90 -13.11
CA PHE A 132 -5.59 5.52 -13.62
C PHE A 132 -7.05 5.11 -13.86
N GLY A 133 -8.01 5.96 -13.47
CA GLY A 133 -9.39 5.53 -13.30
C GLY A 133 -9.50 4.45 -12.22
N GLN A 134 -10.58 3.66 -12.26
CA GLN A 134 -10.67 2.47 -11.40
C GLN A 134 -10.02 1.26 -12.05
N GLY A 135 -10.48 0.86 -13.24
CA GLY A 135 -10.03 -0.37 -13.91
C GLY A 135 -10.13 -1.62 -13.03
N LEU A 136 -9.56 -2.75 -13.47
CA LEU A 136 -9.53 -3.98 -12.66
C LEU A 136 -8.68 -3.86 -11.38
N VAL A 137 -7.71 -2.94 -11.37
CA VAL A 137 -6.80 -2.76 -10.24
C VAL A 137 -7.51 -2.07 -9.08
N GLY A 138 -8.25 -0.99 -9.37
CA GLY A 138 -8.96 -0.17 -8.38
C GLY A 138 -10.38 -0.60 -8.04
N LEU A 139 -11.09 -1.32 -8.94
CA LEU A 139 -12.41 -1.87 -8.62
C LEU A 139 -12.34 -2.86 -7.44
N ARG A 140 -13.42 -2.89 -6.65
CA ARG A 140 -13.58 -3.73 -5.44
C ARG A 140 -14.94 -4.45 -5.44
N GLY A 141 -15.08 -5.43 -4.54
CA GLY A 141 -16.35 -6.15 -4.33
C GLY A 141 -16.95 -6.77 -5.58
N GLU A 142 -18.28 -6.69 -5.71
CA GLU A 142 -19.03 -7.30 -6.82
C GLU A 142 -18.69 -6.70 -8.18
N GLN A 143 -18.44 -5.39 -8.25
CA GLN A 143 -18.04 -4.74 -9.50
C GLN A 143 -16.71 -5.30 -9.99
N TRP A 144 -15.73 -5.48 -9.09
CA TRP A 144 -14.48 -6.16 -9.43
C TRP A 144 -14.73 -7.59 -9.91
N ALA A 145 -15.57 -8.36 -9.21
CA ALA A 145 -15.85 -9.75 -9.57
C ALA A 145 -16.47 -9.86 -10.99
N LEU A 146 -17.41 -8.98 -11.31
CA LEU A 146 -18.03 -8.90 -12.64
C LEU A 146 -16.99 -8.57 -13.73
N HIS A 147 -16.23 -7.50 -13.53
CA HIS A 147 -15.24 -7.07 -14.53
C HIS A 147 -14.12 -8.11 -14.69
N ARG A 148 -13.71 -8.77 -13.59
CA ARG A 148 -12.70 -9.83 -13.63
C ARG A 148 -13.22 -11.05 -14.40
N ARG A 149 -14.49 -11.42 -14.23
CA ARG A 149 -15.12 -12.53 -14.97
C ARG A 149 -15.13 -12.24 -16.47
N ILE A 150 -15.52 -11.04 -16.89
CA ILE A 150 -15.51 -10.63 -18.30
C ILE A 150 -14.09 -10.65 -18.86
N ALA A 151 -13.14 -10.03 -18.16
CA ALA A 151 -11.75 -9.98 -18.63
C ALA A 151 -11.13 -11.38 -18.78
N ASN A 152 -11.39 -12.29 -17.84
CA ASN A 152 -10.87 -13.65 -17.87
C ASN A 152 -11.32 -14.43 -19.13
N GLN A 153 -12.47 -14.11 -19.73
CA GLN A 153 -12.93 -14.76 -20.97
C GLN A 153 -11.95 -14.54 -22.13
N ALA A 154 -11.26 -13.40 -22.15
CA ALA A 154 -10.27 -13.07 -23.17
C ALA A 154 -8.89 -13.74 -22.94
N PHE A 155 -8.70 -14.41 -21.81
CA PHE A 155 -7.44 -15.08 -21.43
C PHE A 155 -7.61 -16.60 -21.28
N ASN A 156 -8.56 -17.20 -21.99
CA ASN A 156 -8.65 -18.65 -22.07
C ASN A 156 -7.51 -19.25 -22.91
N MET A 157 -7.21 -20.53 -22.70
CA MET A 157 -6.06 -21.20 -23.32
C MET A 157 -6.13 -21.22 -24.85
N GLU A 158 -7.32 -21.27 -25.45
CA GLU A 158 -7.48 -21.24 -26.92
C GLU A 158 -7.04 -19.89 -27.49
N ILE A 159 -7.52 -18.80 -26.88
CA ILE A 159 -7.14 -17.43 -27.28
C ILE A 159 -5.64 -17.21 -27.04
N VAL A 160 -5.11 -17.66 -25.90
CA VAL A 160 -3.68 -17.52 -25.57
C VAL A 160 -2.81 -18.26 -26.58
N LYS A 161 -3.13 -19.52 -26.91
CA LYS A 161 -2.40 -20.29 -27.93
C LYS A 161 -2.46 -19.60 -29.30
N LYS A 162 -3.65 -19.21 -29.74
CA LYS A 162 -3.85 -18.51 -31.02
C LYS A 162 -3.03 -17.21 -31.10
N ARG A 163 -3.02 -16.42 -30.02
CA ARG A 163 -2.21 -15.20 -29.96
C ARG A 163 -0.71 -15.51 -29.93
N SER A 164 -0.28 -16.51 -29.16
CA SER A 164 1.14 -16.89 -29.08
C SER A 164 1.71 -17.29 -30.44
N MET A 165 0.94 -18.04 -31.25
CA MET A 165 1.33 -18.37 -32.62
C MET A 165 1.48 -17.11 -33.48
N LYS A 166 0.54 -16.16 -33.37
CA LYS A 166 0.62 -14.88 -34.10
C LYS A 166 1.86 -14.06 -33.74
N PHE A 167 2.34 -14.14 -32.50
CA PHE A 167 3.54 -13.43 -32.03
C PHE A 167 4.81 -14.27 -32.12
N SER A 168 4.76 -15.45 -32.75
CA SER A 168 5.94 -16.29 -32.90
C SER A 168 6.91 -15.67 -33.91
N PRO A 169 8.23 -15.69 -33.66
CA PRO A 169 9.24 -15.09 -34.55
C PRO A 169 9.17 -15.62 -35.99
N GLU A 170 8.72 -16.87 -36.16
CA GLU A 170 8.53 -17.49 -37.49
C GLU A 170 7.41 -16.85 -38.33
N ASN A 171 6.50 -16.09 -37.71
CA ASN A 171 5.38 -15.40 -38.38
C ASN A 171 5.61 -13.88 -38.47
N ALA A 172 6.81 -13.40 -38.12
CA ALA A 172 7.17 -11.98 -38.11
C ALA A 172 7.82 -11.49 -39.43
N PHE A 173 7.87 -12.34 -40.46
CA PHE A 173 8.38 -12.04 -41.80
C PHE A 173 7.39 -12.48 -42.87
#